data_AF-A0A2K3MWH3-F1
#
_entry.id   AF-A0A2K3MWH3-F1
#
_cell.length_a   1.000
_cell.length_b   1.000
_cell.length_c   1.000
_cell.angle_alpha   90.00
_cell.angle_beta   90.00
_cell.angle_gamma   90.00
#
_symmetry.space_group_name_H-M   'P 1'
#
loop_
_entity.id
_entity.type
_entity.pdbx_description
1 polymer ?
#
loop_
_entity_poly.entity_id
_entity_poly.type
_entity_poly.pdbx_seq_one_letter_code
_entity_poly.pdbx_strand_id
1 'polypeptide(L)'
;VLQERGESTSRHGRATFSVLLFQDLAVVVLLILIPLISPNSSKGGVGFQAIAEALGLAAVKAAVAITAIIAGGRLLLRPIYKQVAENQNAEIFSANTLLVILGTSLLTARAGLSMALGAFLAGLLLAETEFSLQVESDIAPYRGLLLGLFFMTVGAEYQNSQIY
;
A
#
# COMPACT_ATOMS: atom_id res chain seq x y z
N VAL A 1 4.42 -17.27 14.34
CA VAL A 1 5.52 -17.74 15.22
C VAL A 1 5.73 -16.88 16.47
N LEU A 2 6.25 -15.64 16.43
CA LEU A 2 6.46 -14.82 17.66
C LEU A 2 5.15 -14.42 18.36
N GLN A 3 4.11 -14.12 17.58
CA GLN A 3 2.77 -13.79 18.11
C GLN A 3 2.04 -15.03 18.65
N GLU A 4 2.25 -16.20 18.05
CA GLU A 4 1.76 -17.50 18.56
C GLU A 4 2.48 -17.95 19.84
N ARG A 5 3.69 -17.45 20.10
CA ARG A 5 4.45 -17.71 21.33
C ARG A 5 4.22 -16.65 22.42
N GLY A 6 3.39 -15.63 22.18
CA GLY A 6 3.15 -14.53 23.13
C GLY A 6 4.34 -13.58 23.32
N GLU A 7 5.39 -13.70 22.51
CA GLU A 7 6.63 -12.91 22.63
C GLU A 7 6.63 -11.62 21.78
N SER A 8 5.51 -11.29 21.13
CA SER A 8 5.35 -10.08 20.32
C SER A 8 5.60 -8.79 21.11
N THR A 9 5.34 -8.80 22.42
CA THR A 9 5.58 -7.67 23.34
C THR A 9 6.96 -7.69 24.00
N SER A 10 7.81 -8.67 23.69
CA SER A 10 9.19 -8.68 24.15
C SER A 10 10.01 -7.58 23.45
N ARG A 11 11.08 -7.10 24.09
CA ARG A 11 11.98 -6.08 23.51
C ARG A 11 12.54 -6.51 22.15
N HIS A 12 12.76 -7.82 21.98
CA HIS A 12 13.25 -8.44 20.74
C HIS A 12 12.14 -8.57 19.68
N GLY A 13 10.92 -8.95 20.08
CA GLY A 13 9.77 -9.05 19.18
C GLY A 13 9.39 -7.72 18.53
N ARG A 14 9.38 -6.62 19.31
CA ARG A 14 9.16 -5.27 18.77
C ARG A 14 10.28 -4.81 17.84
N ALA A 15 11.54 -5.07 18.19
CA ALA A 15 12.68 -4.70 17.36
C ALA A 15 12.64 -5.40 15.99
N THR A 16 12.38 -6.71 15.98
CA THR A 16 12.26 -7.49 14.74
C THR A 16 11.07 -7.03 13.90
N PHE A 17 9.92 -6.77 14.51
CA PHE A 17 8.74 -6.26 13.79
C PHE A 17 8.99 -4.89 13.15
N SER A 18 9.64 -3.96 13.88
CA SER A 18 10.01 -2.65 13.35
C SER A 18 11.01 -2.75 12.19
N VAL A 19 11.97 -3.68 12.25
CA VAL A 19 12.91 -3.93 11.15
C VAL A 19 12.19 -4.50 9.93
N LEU A 20 11.26 -5.45 10.12
CA LEU A 20 10.48 -6.03 9.03
C LEU A 20 9.58 -4.99 8.33
N LEU A 21 8.94 -4.10 9.10
CA LEU A 21 8.19 -2.98 8.53
C LEU A 21 9.09 -1.96 7.82
N PHE A 22 10.25 -1.63 8.41
CA PHE A 22 11.21 -0.73 7.79
C PHE A 22 11.71 -1.29 6.45
N GLN A 23 11.96 -2.60 6.38
CA GLN A 23 12.38 -3.26 5.16
C GLN A 23 11.29 -3.20 4.08
N ASP A 24 10.04 -3.46 4.43
CA ASP A 24 8.91 -3.39 3.50
C ASP A 24 8.77 -1.98 2.91
N LEU A 25 8.87 -0.95 3.75
CA LEU A 25 8.86 0.46 3.31
C LEU A 25 10.10 0.83 2.48
N ALA A 26 11.28 0.38 2.89
CA ALA A 26 12.54 0.67 2.19
C ALA A 26 12.54 0.08 0.78
N VAL A 27 12.03 -1.15 0.61
CA VAL A 27 11.89 -1.79 -0.71
C VAL A 27 10.98 -0.97 -1.62
N VAL A 28 9.84 -0.47 -1.12
CA VAL A 28 8.94 0.39 -1.90
C VAL A 28 9.65 1.66 -2.37
N VAL A 29 10.40 2.33 -1.50
CA VAL A 29 11.19 3.53 -1.86
C VAL A 29 12.27 3.18 -2.90
N LEU A 30 12.96 2.05 -2.73
CA LEU A 30 14.01 1.60 -3.65
C LEU A 30 13.44 1.27 -5.03
N LEU A 31 12.29 0.60 -5.09
CA LEU A 31 11.58 0.31 -6.35
C LEU A 31 11.14 1.59 -7.08
N ILE A 32 10.78 2.65 -6.35
CA ILE A 32 10.52 3.96 -6.93
C ILE A 32 11.81 4.57 -7.48
N LEU A 33 12.97 4.33 -6.86
CA LEU A 33 14.26 4.89 -7.26
C LEU A 33 14.94 4.14 -8.43
N ILE A 34 14.68 2.85 -8.63
CA ILE A 34 15.34 2.05 -9.67
C ILE A 34 15.16 2.64 -11.09
N PRO A 35 13.95 3.06 -11.52
CA PRO A 35 13.78 3.70 -12.83
C PRO A 35 14.56 5.01 -12.99
N LEU A 36 14.89 5.70 -11.88
CA LEU A 36 15.59 6.98 -11.87
C LEU A 36 17.10 6.81 -12.09
N ILE A 37 17.63 5.65 -11.70
CA ILE A 37 19.05 5.31 -11.85
C ILE A 37 19.29 4.52 -13.15
N SER A 38 18.24 3.91 -13.73
CA SER A 38 18.32 3.14 -14.97
C SER A 38 18.73 4.03 -16.16
N PRO A 39 19.94 3.82 -16.73
CA PRO A 39 20.45 4.63 -17.84
C PRO A 39 19.68 4.44 -19.16
N ASN A 40 18.75 3.48 -19.21
CA ASN A 40 18.08 3.03 -20.43
C ASN A 40 16.66 3.58 -20.64
N SER A 41 16.22 4.55 -19.84
CA SER A 41 15.00 5.32 -20.12
C SER A 41 15.24 6.32 -21.26
N SER A 42 15.25 5.78 -22.48
CA SER A 42 15.19 6.44 -23.80
C SER A 42 14.99 7.97 -23.83
N LYS A 43 16.09 8.71 -24.00
CA LYS A 43 16.36 9.72 -25.05
C LYS A 43 17.56 10.60 -24.67
N GLY A 44 18.67 10.42 -25.39
CA GLY A 44 19.75 11.40 -25.62
C GLY A 44 20.31 12.18 -24.43
N GLY A 45 21.52 11.83 -23.99
CA GLY A 45 22.46 12.69 -23.25
C GLY A 45 21.83 13.66 -22.24
N VAL A 46 21.34 13.14 -21.12
CA VAL A 46 20.60 13.96 -20.15
C VAL A 46 21.55 14.41 -19.04
N GLY A 47 21.97 15.67 -19.06
CA GLY A 47 22.72 16.28 -17.97
C GLY A 47 21.95 16.21 -16.65
N PHE A 48 22.67 16.21 -15.53
CA PHE A 48 22.13 16.12 -14.16
C PHE A 48 20.93 17.06 -13.91
N GLN A 49 20.89 18.21 -14.61
CA GLN A 49 19.81 19.19 -14.58
C GLN A 49 18.46 18.66 -15.11
N ALA A 50 18.45 17.92 -16.22
CA ALA A 50 17.21 17.41 -16.81
C ALA A 50 16.68 16.18 -16.06
N ILE A 51 17.55 15.43 -15.38
CA ILE A 51 17.15 14.43 -14.38
C ILE A 51 16.50 15.13 -13.18
N ALA A 52 17.12 16.19 -12.65
CA ALA A 52 16.56 16.96 -11.52
C ALA A 52 15.19 17.60 -11.83
N GLU A 53 15.00 18.13 -13.04
CA GLU A 53 13.71 18.67 -13.48
C GLU A 53 12.63 17.59 -13.64
N ALA A 54 12.96 16.45 -14.25
CA ALA A 54 12.05 15.32 -14.38
C ALA A 54 11.63 14.77 -12.99
N LEU A 55 12.57 14.72 -12.04
CA LEU A 55 12.31 14.34 -10.66
C LEU A 55 11.44 15.34 -9.92
N GLY A 56 11.73 16.64 -10.05
CA GLY A 56 10.93 17.69 -9.43
C GLY A 56 9.48 17.64 -9.89
N LEU A 57 9.26 17.46 -11.19
CA LEU A 57 7.91 17.40 -11.77
C LEU A 57 7.18 16.11 -11.36
N ALA A 58 7.89 14.97 -11.32
CA ALA A 58 7.34 13.71 -10.81
C ALA A 58 6.97 13.79 -9.32
N ALA A 59 7.82 14.41 -8.49
CA ALA A 59 7.58 14.59 -7.06
C ALA A 59 6.38 15.50 -6.79
N VAL A 60 6.25 16.61 -7.52
CA VAL A 60 5.09 17.50 -7.41
C VAL A 60 3.81 16.78 -7.84
N LYS A 61 3.84 16.04 -8.95
CA LYS A 61 2.69 15.25 -9.41
C LYS A 61 2.28 14.21 -8.38
N ALA A 62 3.26 13.51 -7.78
CA ALA A 62 3.02 12.54 -6.72
C ALA A 62 2.40 13.19 -5.49
N ALA A 63 2.97 14.32 -5.02
CA ALA A 63 2.45 15.05 -3.87
C ALA A 63 1.00 15.51 -4.10
N VAL A 64 0.71 16.12 -5.25
CA VAL A 64 -0.66 16.55 -5.61
C VAL A 64 -1.62 15.36 -5.66
N ALA A 65 -1.22 14.24 -6.27
CA ALA A 65 -2.05 13.04 -6.33
C ALA A 65 -2.35 12.47 -4.93
N ILE A 66 -1.33 12.35 -4.08
CA ILE A 66 -1.48 11.85 -2.71
C ILE A 66 -2.39 12.77 -1.90
N THR A 67 -2.17 14.09 -1.94
CA THR A 67 -3.01 15.06 -1.23
C THR A 67 -4.46 15.01 -1.70
N ALA A 68 -4.70 14.91 -3.01
CA ALA A 68 -6.04 14.79 -3.57
C ALA A 68 -6.75 13.49 -3.13
N ILE A 69 -6.03 12.37 -3.13
CA ILE A 69 -6.56 11.07 -2.66
C ILE A 69 -6.88 11.13 -1.17
N ILE A 70 -5.99 11.70 -0.35
CA ILE A 70 -6.22 11.82 1.09
C ILE A 70 -7.44 12.72 1.37
N ALA A 71 -7.53 13.87 0.72
CA ALA A 71 -8.64 14.80 0.89
C ALA A 71 -9.98 14.18 0.44
N GLY A 72 -10.00 13.54 -0.73
CA GLY A 72 -11.18 12.86 -1.25
C GLY A 72 -11.59 11.66 -0.41
N GLY A 73 -10.61 10.84 0.02
CA GLY A 73 -10.82 9.72 0.91
C GLY A 73 -11.41 10.14 2.25
N ARG A 74 -10.87 11.18 2.89
CA ARG A 74 -11.40 11.67 4.17
C ARG A 74 -12.85 12.15 4.08
N LEU A 75 -13.23 12.76 2.95
CA LEU A 75 -14.60 13.22 2.71
C LEU A 75 -15.57 12.07 2.41
N LEU A 76 -15.14 11.08 1.62
CA LEU A 76 -16.00 9.97 1.17
C LEU A 76 -16.09 8.83 2.18
N LEU A 77 -15.01 8.50 2.88
CA LEU A 77 -14.96 7.34 3.77
C LEU A 77 -15.89 7.51 4.96
N ARG A 78 -15.96 8.70 5.54
CA ARG A 78 -16.81 8.95 6.72
C ARG A 78 -18.30 8.63 6.48
N PRO A 79 -18.98 9.17 5.44
CA PRO A 79 -20.38 8.83 5.18
C PRO A 79 -20.56 7.38 4.73
N ILE A 80 -19.64 6.82 3.92
CA ILE A 80 -19.73 5.43 3.46
C ILE A 80 -19.69 4.46 4.65
N TYR A 81 -18.69 4.61 5.52
CA TYR A 81 -18.55 3.72 6.68
C TYR A 81 -19.67 3.88 7.69
N LYS A 82 -20.22 5.10 7.85
CA LYS A 82 -21.40 5.30 8.68
C LYS A 82 -22.62 4.53 8.17
N GLN A 83 -22.90 4.60 6.86
CA GLN A 83 -24.01 3.86 6.24
C GLN A 83 -23.82 2.34 6.33
N VAL A 84 -22.59 1.86 6.15
CA VAL A 84 -22.30 0.42 6.23
C VAL A 84 -22.37 -0.08 7.67
N ALA A 85 -21.94 0.73 8.65
CA ALA A 85 -22.03 0.39 10.07
C ALA A 85 -23.47 0.29 10.58
N GLU A 86 -24.42 1.06 10.03
CA GLU A 86 -25.84 0.99 10.37
C GLU A 86 -26.46 -0.39 10.05
N ASN A 87 -25.91 -1.12 9.07
CA ASN A 87 -26.40 -2.45 8.69
C ASN A 87 -25.93 -3.59 9.62
N GLN A 88 -25.01 -3.32 10.56
CA GLN A 88 -24.44 -4.28 11.53
C GLN A 88 -23.95 -5.63 10.93
N ASN A 89 -23.61 -5.66 9.63
CA ASN A 89 -23.16 -6.86 8.94
C ASN A 89 -21.64 -6.81 8.70
N ALA A 90 -20.91 -7.68 9.39
CA ALA A 90 -19.45 -7.78 9.31
C ALA A 90 -18.95 -8.16 7.90
N GLU A 91 -19.72 -8.92 7.13
CA GLU A 91 -19.33 -9.30 5.75
C GLU A 91 -19.35 -8.09 4.82
N ILE A 92 -20.39 -7.25 4.91
CA ILE A 92 -20.51 -6.02 4.11
C ILE A 92 -19.42 -5.02 4.52
N PHE A 93 -19.14 -4.92 5.83
CA PHE A 93 -18.11 -4.05 6.36
C PHE A 93 -16.70 -4.47 5.85
N SER A 94 -16.38 -5.75 5.91
CA SER A 94 -15.13 -6.32 5.38
C SER A 94 -15.02 -6.11 3.87
N ALA A 95 -16.09 -6.38 3.11
CA ALA A 95 -16.11 -6.20 1.66
C ALA A 95 -15.89 -4.73 1.27
N ASN A 96 -16.55 -3.79 1.95
CA ASN A 96 -16.35 -2.36 1.73
C ASN A 96 -14.90 -1.94 2.02
N THR A 97 -14.32 -2.51 3.07
CA THR A 97 -12.94 -2.25 3.46
C THR A 97 -11.93 -2.73 2.41
N LEU A 98 -12.10 -3.96 1.92
CA LEU A 98 -11.29 -4.47 0.80
C LEU A 98 -11.49 -3.64 -0.46
N LEU A 99 -12.73 -3.21 -0.74
CA LEU A 99 -13.05 -2.34 -1.87
C LEU A 99 -12.34 -0.99 -1.78
N VAL A 100 -12.28 -0.39 -0.60
CA VAL A 100 -11.55 0.88 -0.37
C VAL A 100 -10.05 0.70 -0.57
N ILE A 101 -9.48 -0.39 -0.06
CA ILE A 101 -8.05 -0.70 -0.24
C ILE A 101 -7.72 -0.86 -1.72
N LEU A 102 -8.50 -1.67 -2.45
CA LEU A 102 -8.32 -1.91 -3.88
C LEU A 102 -8.60 -0.65 -4.71
N GLY A 103 -9.65 0.09 -4.37
CA GLY A 103 -10.02 1.33 -5.05
C GLY A 103 -8.94 2.40 -4.92
N THR A 104 -8.40 2.59 -3.72
CA THR A 104 -7.29 3.53 -3.49
C THR A 104 -6.02 3.08 -4.20
N SER A 105 -5.70 1.78 -4.16
CA SER A 105 -4.58 1.18 -4.90
C SER A 105 -4.69 1.38 -6.41
N LEU A 106 -5.90 1.27 -6.96
CA LEU A 106 -6.15 1.51 -8.39
C LEU A 106 -6.04 3.00 -8.73
N LEU A 107 -6.54 3.89 -7.86
CA LEU A 107 -6.42 5.33 -8.04
C LEU A 107 -4.96 5.79 -8.03
N THR A 108 -4.13 5.28 -7.12
CA THR A 108 -2.69 5.58 -7.11
C THR A 108 -1.99 5.02 -8.34
N ALA A 109 -2.32 3.80 -8.76
CA ALA A 109 -1.80 3.21 -9.99
C ALA A 109 -2.11 4.07 -11.23
N ARG A 110 -3.35 4.57 -11.33
CA ARG A 110 -3.78 5.49 -12.40
C ARG A 110 -3.04 6.83 -12.37
N ALA A 111 -2.64 7.28 -11.18
CA ALA A 111 -1.82 8.49 -11.02
C ALA A 111 -0.33 8.28 -11.40
N GLY A 112 0.08 7.04 -11.69
CA GLY A 112 1.47 6.66 -11.97
C GLY A 112 2.29 6.35 -10.71
N LEU A 113 1.62 6.11 -9.58
CA LEU A 113 2.22 5.69 -8.32
C LEU A 113 2.05 4.17 -8.13
N SER A 114 2.74 3.57 -7.16
CA SER A 114 2.61 2.13 -6.92
C SER A 114 1.24 1.77 -6.32
N MET A 115 0.77 0.55 -6.60
CA MET A 115 -0.42 -0.01 -5.95
C MET A 115 -0.21 -0.19 -4.44
N ALA A 116 0.99 -0.61 -4.03
CA ALA A 116 1.35 -0.75 -2.61
C ALA A 116 1.20 0.56 -1.84
N LEU A 117 1.61 1.70 -2.43
CA LEU A 117 1.41 3.02 -1.82
C LEU A 117 -0.08 3.32 -1.63
N GLY A 118 -0.95 2.98 -2.58
CA GLY A 118 -2.38 3.21 -2.44
C GLY A 118 -3.04 2.33 -1.39
N ALA A 119 -2.61 1.06 -1.26
CA ALA A 119 -3.05 0.20 -0.16
C ALA A 119 -2.63 0.76 1.22
N PHE A 120 -1.40 1.27 1.31
CA PHE A 120 -0.91 1.95 2.51
C PHE A 120 -1.71 3.21 2.83
N LEU A 121 -1.98 4.06 1.84
CA LEU A 121 -2.81 5.27 2.01
C LEU A 121 -4.24 4.94 2.42
N ALA A 122 -4.85 3.88 1.87
CA ALA A 122 -6.15 3.42 2.32
C ALA A 122 -6.12 3.03 3.80
N GLY A 123 -5.11 2.28 4.23
CA GLY A 123 -4.92 1.93 5.65
C GLY A 123 -4.78 3.17 6.54
N LEU A 124 -3.97 4.14 6.12
CA LEU A 124 -3.80 5.42 6.83
C LEU A 124 -5.14 6.18 6.96
N LEU A 125 -5.91 6.24 5.87
CA LEU A 125 -7.21 6.91 5.85
C LEU A 125 -8.23 6.22 6.76
N LEU A 126 -8.24 4.88 6.75
CA LEU A 126 -9.13 4.09 7.61
C LEU A 126 -8.74 4.19 9.08
N ALA A 127 -7.44 4.26 9.39
CA ALA A 127 -6.92 4.42 10.75
C ALA A 127 -7.37 5.73 11.40
N GLU A 128 -7.63 6.79 10.62
CA GLU A 128 -8.18 8.05 11.13
C GLU A 128 -9.69 8.01 11.40
N THR A 129 -10.41 6.97 10.95
CA THR A 129 -11.85 6.86 11.17
C THR A 129 -12.17 6.27 12.55
N GLU A 130 -13.39 6.52 13.04
CA GLU A 130 -13.91 5.92 14.29
C GLU A 130 -14.05 4.39 14.22
N PHE A 131 -13.97 3.81 13.02
CA PHE A 131 -14.11 2.37 12.79
C PHE A 131 -12.78 1.63 12.66
N SER A 132 -11.64 2.28 12.94
CA SER A 132 -10.30 1.70 12.76
C SER A 132 -10.11 0.36 13.48
N LEU A 133 -10.57 0.21 14.72
CA LEU A 133 -10.50 -1.06 15.45
C LEU A 133 -11.38 -2.16 14.83
N GLN A 134 -12.56 -1.79 14.33
CA GLN A 134 -13.46 -2.75 13.68
C GLN A 134 -12.87 -3.21 12.35
N VAL A 135 -12.34 -2.28 11.55
CA VAL A 135 -11.57 -2.54 10.33
C VAL A 135 -10.41 -3.52 10.60
N GLU A 136 -9.64 -3.29 11.66
CA GLU A 136 -8.51 -4.15 12.00
C GLU A 136 -8.95 -5.59 12.32
N SER A 137 -9.99 -5.74 13.14
CA SER A 137 -10.57 -7.04 13.49
C SER A 137 -11.11 -7.78 12.27
N ASP A 138 -11.82 -7.07 11.40
CA ASP A 138 -12.54 -7.64 10.26
C ASP A 138 -11.61 -8.00 9.09
N ILE A 139 -10.49 -7.28 8.91
CA ILE A 139 -9.46 -7.63 7.90
C ILE A 139 -8.56 -8.78 8.36
N ALA A 140 -8.36 -8.99 9.67
CA ALA A 140 -7.38 -9.94 10.18
C ALA A 140 -7.45 -11.35 9.54
N PRO A 141 -8.63 -11.95 9.30
CA PRO A 141 -8.75 -13.24 8.61
C PRO A 141 -8.26 -13.21 7.15
N TYR A 142 -8.46 -12.09 6.45
CA TYR A 142 -8.08 -11.93 5.04
C TYR A 142 -6.58 -11.76 4.84
N ARG A 143 -5.85 -11.27 5.85
CA ARG A 143 -4.40 -11.10 5.75
C ARG A 143 -3.69 -12.40 5.40
N GLY A 144 -4.08 -13.52 6.01
CA GLY A 144 -3.53 -14.84 5.71
C GLY A 144 -3.83 -15.29 4.28
N LEU A 145 -5.07 -15.07 3.83
CA LEU A 145 -5.49 -15.39 2.45
C LEU A 145 -4.72 -14.59 1.41
N LEU A 146 -4.61 -13.27 1.61
CA LEU A 146 -3.89 -12.37 0.70
C LEU A 146 -2.40 -12.69 0.65
N LEU A 147 -1.79 -13.05 1.79
CA LEU A 147 -0.40 -13.46 1.84
C LEU A 147 -0.17 -14.79 1.11
N GLY A 148 -1.08 -15.76 1.29
CA GLY A 148 -1.06 -17.01 0.52
C GLY A 148 -1.18 -16.75 -0.99
N LEU A 149 -2.10 -15.88 -1.38
CA LEU A 149 -2.29 -15.48 -2.78
C LEU A 149 -1.05 -14.78 -3.35
N PHE A 150 -0.46 -13.84 -2.61
CA PHE A 150 0.79 -13.17 -2.98
C PHE A 150 1.90 -14.19 -3.25
N PHE A 151 2.16 -15.12 -2.33
CA PHE A 151 3.20 -16.13 -2.52
C PHE A 151 2.91 -17.06 -3.71
N MET A 152 1.65 -17.42 -3.94
CA MET A 152 1.26 -18.20 -5.13
C MET A 152 1.55 -17.43 -6.42
N THR A 153 1.17 -16.14 -6.49
CA THR A 153 1.41 -15.32 -7.68
C THR A 153 2.89 -15.09 -7.96
N VAL A 154 3.68 -14.76 -6.94
CA VAL A 154 5.13 -14.57 -7.07
C VAL A 154 5.81 -15.87 -7.49
N GLY A 155 5.44 -17.00 -6.88
CA GLY A 155 5.95 -18.31 -7.29
C GLY A 155 5.61 -18.67 -8.73
N ALA A 156 4.39 -18.37 -9.19
CA ALA A 156 3.98 -18.57 -10.57
C ALA A 156 4.76 -17.68 -11.56
N GLU A 157 5.04 -16.42 -11.18
CA GLU A 157 5.83 -15.49 -11.99
C GLU A 157 7.29 -15.96 -12.13
N TYR A 158 7.91 -16.44 -11.05
CA TYR A 158 9.24 -17.07 -11.08
C TYR A 158 9.28 -18.33 -11.95
N GLN A 159 8.23 -19.15 -11.96
CA GLN A 159 8.14 -20.31 -12.84
C GLN A 159 8.00 -19.89 -14.31
N ASN A 160 7.21 -18.86 -14.58
CA ASN A 160 6.98 -18.35 -15.94
C ASN A 160 8.25 -17.72 -16.53
N SER A 161 9.08 -17.05 -15.73
CA SER A 161 10.36 -16.47 -16.18
C SER A 161 11.48 -17.49 -16.44
N GLN A 162 11.27 -18.78 -16.13
CA GLN A 162 12.21 -19.87 -16.46
C GLN A 162 11.78 -20.65 -17.71
N ILE A 163 10.54 -20.43 -18.17
CA ILE A 163 9.96 -21.08 -19.35
C ILE A 163 10.10 -20.20 -20.61
N TYR A 164 10.38 -18.91 -20.45
CA TYR A 164 10.68 -17.94 -21.51
C TYR A 164 12.04 -17.27 -21.27
#